data_AF-A0A818DKN9-F1
#
_entry.id   AF-A0A818DKN9-F1
#
_cell.length_a   1.000
_cell.length_b   1.000
_cell.length_c   1.000
_cell.angle_alpha   90.00
_cell.angle_beta   90.00
_cell.angle_gamma   90.00
#
_symmetry.space_group_name_H-M   'P 1'
#
loop_
_entity.id
_entity.type
_entity.pdbx_description
1 polymer ?
#
loop_
_entity_poly.entity_id
_entity_poly.type
_entity_poly.pdbx_seq_one_letter_code
_entity_poly.pdbx_strand_id
1 'polypeptide(L)'
;MLLLEQPATEQLLQTYLNEHNFNVEKQTETIDFIDVDSKNDNEVQVMLSTSEIIQIKYTCTCITYRSSNVYDYGISIGSSHQTTPQPGDRFPYVIFSPCYYHLILFENQQLTKVNQFVEFIKKAYSKMIQIHDSNEEKIPLRFGGAILIRPDGYIVYRTNIFDIKHFQ
;
A
#
# COMPACT_ATOMS: atom_id res chain seq x y z
N MET A 1 -9.24 0.57 -25.71
CA MET A 1 -8.93 0.75 -24.27
C MET A 1 -7.78 1.74 -24.20
N LEU A 2 -8.02 2.97 -23.74
CA LEU A 2 -6.96 3.97 -23.57
C LEU A 2 -6.22 3.62 -22.28
N LEU A 3 -5.05 2.97 -22.41
CA LEU A 3 -4.12 2.87 -21.29
C LEU A 3 -3.41 4.22 -21.18
N LEU A 4 -3.71 4.97 -20.13
CA LEU A 4 -2.88 6.08 -19.70
C LEU A 4 -1.75 5.53 -18.85
N GLU A 5 -0.53 5.86 -19.24
CA GLU A 5 0.65 5.51 -18.44
C GLU A 5 0.62 6.30 -17.12
N GLN A 6 1.15 5.70 -16.05
CA GLN A 6 1.23 6.34 -14.74
C GLN A 6 1.88 7.74 -14.78
N PRO A 7 3.02 7.96 -15.48
CA PRO A 7 3.61 9.30 -15.56
C PRO A 7 2.68 10.34 -16.19
N ALA A 8 1.93 9.95 -17.21
CA ALA A 8 0.96 10.83 -17.86
C ALA A 8 -0.23 11.16 -16.94
N THR A 9 -0.63 10.21 -16.08
CA THR A 9 -1.70 10.41 -15.09
C THR A 9 -1.25 11.32 -13.95
N GLU A 10 -0.03 11.13 -13.43
CA GLU A 10 0.57 11.99 -12.41
C GLU A 10 0.75 13.43 -12.91
N GLN A 11 1.20 13.60 -14.15
CA GLN A 11 1.33 14.92 -14.77
C GLN A 11 -0.02 15.65 -14.92
N LEU A 12 -1.08 14.92 -15.28
CA LEU A 12 -2.42 15.48 -15.40
C LEU A 12 -2.96 15.93 -14.05
N LEU A 13 -2.78 15.12 -13.00
CA LEU A 13 -3.15 15.48 -11.63
C LEU A 13 -2.37 16.70 -11.13
N GLN A 14 -1.06 16.77 -11.39
CA GLN A 14 -0.26 17.93 -11.01
C GLN A 14 -0.74 19.20 -11.71
N THR A 15 -1.05 19.10 -13.01
CA THR A 15 -1.59 20.23 -13.79
C THR A 15 -2.89 20.74 -13.19
N TYR A 16 -3.81 19.83 -12.88
CA TYR A 16 -5.07 20.15 -12.21
C TYR A 16 -4.84 20.84 -10.85
N LEU A 17 -3.95 20.33 -10.01
CA LEU A 17 -3.63 20.95 -8.71
C LEU A 17 -3.10 22.38 -8.87
N ASN A 18 -2.18 22.59 -9.81
CA ASN A 18 -1.62 23.92 -10.09
C ASN A 18 -2.70 24.90 -10.61
N GLU A 19 -3.59 24.45 -11.50
CA GLU A 19 -4.72 25.26 -12.00
C GLU A 19 -5.69 25.68 -10.90
N HIS A 20 -5.78 24.89 -9.83
CA HIS A 20 -6.59 25.17 -8.65
C HIS A 20 -5.83 25.86 -7.49
N ASN A 21 -4.63 26.41 -7.77
CA ASN A 21 -3.77 27.12 -6.81
C ASN A 21 -3.29 26.26 -5.63
N PHE A 22 -3.21 24.94 -5.80
CA PHE A 22 -2.51 24.08 -4.85
C PHE A 22 -1.02 24.04 -5.20
N ASN A 23 -0.17 24.35 -4.22
CA ASN A 23 1.27 24.32 -4.40
C ASN A 23 1.78 22.86 -4.31
N VAL A 24 2.43 22.38 -5.38
CA VAL A 24 3.08 21.07 -5.40
C VAL A 24 4.58 21.29 -5.41
N GLU A 25 5.19 21.20 -4.24
CA GLU A 25 6.64 21.27 -4.10
C GLU A 25 7.28 19.93 -4.45
N LYS A 26 8.27 19.98 -5.34
CA LYS A 26 9.07 18.82 -5.75
C LYS A 26 10.47 18.93 -5.15
N GLN A 27 11.16 17.79 -5.07
CA GLN A 27 12.53 17.71 -4.53
C GLN A 27 12.62 18.09 -3.04
N THR A 28 11.48 18.09 -2.36
CA THR A 28 11.38 18.27 -0.92
C THR A 28 11.15 16.91 -0.28
N GLU A 29 12.03 16.52 0.64
CA GLU A 29 11.89 15.29 1.42
C GLU A 29 11.54 15.65 2.87
N THR A 30 10.50 15.02 3.41
CA THR A 30 10.18 15.09 4.83
C THR A 30 11.05 14.11 5.60
N ILE A 31 11.80 14.63 6.59
CA ILE A 31 12.63 13.81 7.48
C ILE A 31 11.80 13.28 8.65
N ASP A 32 11.01 14.15 9.29
CA ASP A 32 10.35 13.81 10.54
C ASP A 32 9.04 14.56 10.76
N PHE A 33 8.20 14.02 11.64
CA PHE A 33 6.96 14.62 12.11
C PHE A 33 7.02 14.73 13.64
N ILE A 34 6.94 15.95 14.14
CA ILE A 34 6.94 16.24 15.57
C ILE A 34 5.52 16.65 15.94
N ASP A 35 4.86 15.85 16.77
CA ASP A 35 3.59 16.22 17.38
C ASP A 35 3.86 17.24 18.48
N VAL A 36 3.37 18.47 18.28
CA VAL A 36 3.56 19.53 19.26
C VAL A 36 2.35 19.48 20.17
N ASP A 37 2.55 18.92 21.36
CA ASP A 37 1.55 18.83 22.42
C ASP A 37 1.30 20.23 23.02
N SER A 38 0.70 21.11 22.22
CA SER A 38 0.28 22.44 22.60
C SER A 38 -1.11 22.31 23.20
N LYS A 39 -1.27 22.74 24.45
CA LYS A 39 -2.50 22.53 25.25
C LYS A 39 -3.81 23.01 24.60
N ASN A 40 -3.77 23.73 23.49
CA ASN A 40 -4.93 24.36 22.88
C ASN A 40 -5.10 24.18 21.36
N ASP A 41 -4.12 23.64 20.62
CA ASP A 41 -4.28 23.35 19.20
C ASP A 41 -3.38 22.17 18.80
N ASN A 42 -3.97 21.10 18.26
CA ASN A 42 -3.25 19.95 17.73
C ASN A 42 -2.48 20.40 16.49
N GLU A 43 -1.18 20.64 16.65
CA GLU A 43 -0.30 21.11 15.59
C GLU A 43 0.83 20.11 15.38
N VAL A 44 1.12 19.83 14.11
CA VAL A 44 2.21 18.97 13.68
C VAL A 44 3.28 19.84 13.06
N GLN A 45 4.52 19.67 13.52
CA GLN A 45 5.69 20.22 12.86
C GLN A 45 6.27 19.17 11.91
N VAL A 46 6.45 19.55 10.66
CA VAL A 46 7.08 18.73 9.63
C VAL A 46 8.49 19.24 9.40
N MET A 47 9.50 18.41 9.69
CA MET A 47 10.90 18.74 9.43
C MET A 47 11.28 18.27 8.04
N LEU A 48 11.78 19.20 7.22
CA LEU A 48 12.22 18.94 5.85
C LEU A 48 13.74 18.70 5.79
N SER A 49 14.18 18.03 4.72
CA SER A 49 15.59 17.82 4.37
C SER A 49 16.40 19.10 4.20
N THR A 50 15.73 20.21 3.90
CA THR A 50 16.29 21.56 3.86
C THR A 50 16.57 22.14 5.24
N SER A 51 16.26 21.40 6.32
CA SER A 51 16.23 21.89 7.72
C SER A 51 15.13 22.94 7.99
N GLU A 52 14.20 23.11 7.06
CA GLU A 52 13.01 23.94 7.27
C GLU A 52 11.98 23.18 8.10
N ILE A 53 11.23 23.91 8.93
CA ILE A 53 10.16 23.36 9.76
C ILE A 53 8.85 24.01 9.31
N ILE A 54 7.88 23.18 8.91
CA ILE A 54 6.55 23.62 8.53
C ILE A 54 5.58 23.24 9.65
N GLN A 55 4.82 24.21 10.14
CA GLN A 55 3.79 23.99 11.15
C GLN A 55 2.42 23.90 10.46
N ILE A 56 1.74 22.76 10.65
CA ILE A 56 0.44 22.48 10.03
C ILE A 56 -0.50 21.84 11.03
N LYS A 57 -1.81 22.07 10.86
CA LYS A 57 -2.84 21.46 11.72
C LYS A 57 -3.04 19.98 11.45
N TYR A 58 -2.89 19.58 10.18
CA TYR A 58 -3.11 18.20 9.75
C TYR A 58 -2.10 17.85 8.67
N THR A 59 -1.54 16.64 8.75
CA THR A 59 -0.70 16.05 7.72
C THR A 59 -1.39 14.83 7.12
N CYS A 60 -1.30 14.65 5.81
CA CYS A 60 -1.77 13.46 5.12
C CYS A 60 -0.62 12.91 4.27
N THR A 61 -0.10 11.73 4.63
CA THR A 61 0.99 11.07 3.92
C THR A 61 0.40 10.11 2.87
N CYS A 62 0.38 10.55 1.62
CA CYS A 62 -0.31 9.79 0.58
C CYS A 62 0.51 8.59 0.08
N ILE A 63 1.85 8.67 0.03
CA ILE A 63 2.70 7.59 -0.48
C ILE A 63 4.09 7.64 0.18
N THR A 64 4.53 6.53 0.77
CA THR A 64 5.90 6.36 1.29
C THR A 64 6.64 5.39 0.37
N TYR A 65 7.50 5.90 -0.51
CA TYR A 65 8.46 5.05 -1.22
C TYR A 65 9.71 4.89 -0.35
N ARG A 66 9.74 3.90 0.55
CA ARG A 66 10.94 3.65 1.38
C ARG A 66 11.82 2.56 0.77
N SER A 67 12.99 3.00 0.29
CA SER A 67 14.14 2.18 -0.09
C SER A 67 15.03 1.93 1.15
N SER A 68 14.56 1.19 2.14
CA SER A 68 15.43 0.53 3.14
C SER A 68 14.64 -0.26 4.17
N ASN A 69 15.08 -1.49 4.39
CA ASN A 69 14.64 -2.40 5.44
C ASN A 69 14.69 -1.74 6.82
N VAL A 70 13.54 -1.40 7.40
CA VAL A 70 13.44 -1.13 8.84
C VAL A 70 12.15 -1.75 9.36
N TYR A 71 12.34 -2.84 10.09
CA TYR A 71 11.43 -3.34 11.10
C TYR A 71 11.28 -2.26 12.18
N ASP A 72 10.35 -1.34 12.01
CA ASP A 72 9.70 -0.55 13.07
C ASP A 72 8.91 0.56 12.41
N TYR A 73 7.63 0.30 12.16
CA TYR A 73 6.66 1.38 12.07
C TYR A 73 5.67 1.23 13.21
N GLY A 74 5.62 2.27 14.03
CA GLY A 74 4.47 2.59 14.87
C GLY A 74 3.25 2.71 13.99
N ILE A 75 2.56 1.58 13.83
CA ILE A 75 1.16 1.54 13.45
C ILE A 75 0.47 2.46 14.46
N SER A 76 -0.22 3.50 13.99
CA SER A 76 -1.30 4.04 14.80
C SER A 76 -2.26 2.87 15.00
N ILE A 77 -2.11 2.16 16.12
CA ILE A 77 -3.04 1.16 16.60
C ILE A 77 -4.25 1.96 17.08
N GLY A 78 -4.96 2.58 16.14
CA GLY A 78 -6.40 2.73 16.31
C GLY A 78 -6.89 1.33 16.56
N SER A 79 -7.58 1.13 17.68
CA SER A 79 -8.10 -0.16 18.15
C SER A 79 -9.01 -0.77 17.09
N SER A 80 -8.41 -1.40 16.10
CA SER A 80 -9.11 -2.13 15.07
C SER A 80 -9.34 -3.47 15.73
N HIS A 81 -10.57 -3.65 16.20
CA HIS A 81 -11.15 -4.98 16.32
C HIS A 81 -10.69 -5.82 15.13
N GLN A 82 -10.46 -7.11 15.38
CA GLN A 82 -9.95 -8.15 14.47
C GLN A 82 -10.79 -8.34 13.18
N THR A 83 -11.07 -7.27 12.45
CA THR A 83 -11.80 -7.26 11.20
C THR A 83 -10.78 -7.59 10.14
N THR A 84 -10.91 -8.78 9.55
CA THR A 84 -10.13 -9.19 8.40
C THR A 84 -10.17 -8.09 7.32
N PRO A 85 -9.02 -7.66 6.77
CA PRO A 85 -8.96 -6.59 5.78
C PRO A 85 -9.92 -6.80 4.61
N GLN A 86 -10.57 -5.74 4.13
CA GLN A 86 -11.57 -5.76 3.06
C GLN A 86 -11.06 -5.07 1.80
N PRO A 87 -11.66 -5.34 0.62
CA PRO A 87 -11.42 -4.52 -0.55
C PRO A 87 -11.66 -3.04 -0.26
N GLY A 88 -10.70 -2.19 -0.62
CA GLY A 88 -10.68 -0.76 -0.27
C GLY A 88 -9.86 -0.42 0.97
N ASP A 89 -9.52 -1.39 1.83
CA ASP A 89 -8.62 -1.18 2.95
C ASP A 89 -7.15 -1.18 2.49
N ARG A 90 -6.28 -0.49 3.23
CA ARG A 90 -4.82 -0.65 3.10
C ARG A 90 -4.36 -1.90 3.84
N PHE A 91 -3.51 -2.71 3.21
CA PHE A 91 -3.00 -3.92 3.84
C PHE A 91 -1.83 -3.57 4.79
N PRO A 92 -1.91 -3.83 6.12
CA PRO A 92 -1.00 -3.20 7.09
C PRO A 92 0.40 -3.81 7.20
N TYR A 93 0.63 -5.00 6.63
CA TYR A 93 1.74 -5.88 7.04
C TYR A 93 2.72 -6.26 5.92
N VAL A 94 2.61 -5.66 4.74
CA VAL A 94 3.47 -6.03 3.59
C VAL A 94 4.27 -4.81 3.15
N ILE A 95 5.58 -5.00 3.07
CA ILE A 95 6.49 -4.03 2.44
C ILE A 95 6.33 -4.25 0.93
N PHE A 96 5.64 -3.32 0.26
CA PHE A 96 5.32 -3.45 -1.15
C PHE A 96 6.53 -3.08 -2.02
N SER A 97 6.74 -3.86 -3.08
CA SER A 97 7.60 -3.40 -4.18
C SER A 97 6.73 -2.49 -5.05
N PRO A 98 7.07 -1.19 -5.22
CA PRO A 98 6.14 -0.16 -5.71
C PRO A 98 5.65 -0.29 -7.16
N CYS A 99 5.90 -1.41 -7.83
CA CYS A 99 5.56 -1.63 -9.23
C CYS A 99 4.73 -2.90 -9.46
N TYR A 100 4.42 -3.67 -8.42
CA TYR A 100 3.75 -4.95 -8.56
C TYR A 100 2.41 -4.96 -7.83
N TYR A 101 1.47 -5.69 -8.42
CA TYR A 101 0.37 -6.23 -7.65
C TYR A 101 0.92 -7.37 -6.80
N HIS A 102 0.42 -7.49 -5.58
CA HIS A 102 0.84 -8.52 -4.64
C HIS A 102 -0.34 -9.45 -4.39
N LEU A 103 -0.23 -10.71 -4.83
CA LEU A 103 -1.19 -11.77 -4.55
C LEU A 103 -0.67 -12.57 -3.35
N ILE A 104 -1.34 -12.42 -2.21
CA ILE A 104 -1.02 -13.15 -0.99
C ILE A 104 -1.97 -14.32 -0.86
N LEU A 105 -1.41 -15.52 -0.76
CA LEU A 105 -2.14 -16.75 -0.52
C LEU A 105 -2.07 -17.07 0.97
N PHE A 106 -3.23 -17.19 1.59
CA PHE A 106 -3.36 -17.52 3.00
C PHE A 106 -3.88 -18.94 3.16
N GLU A 107 -3.24 -19.66 4.10
CA GLU A 107 -3.38 -21.09 4.32
C GLU A 107 -2.88 -21.99 3.19
N ASN A 108 -2.41 -23.17 3.61
CA ASN A 108 -1.87 -24.22 2.76
C ASN A 108 -3.03 -24.96 2.05
N GLN A 109 -3.78 -24.27 1.20
CA GLN A 109 -4.75 -24.90 0.32
C GLN A 109 -3.97 -25.67 -0.76
N GLN A 110 -3.44 -26.85 -0.41
CA GLN A 110 -2.82 -27.83 -1.31
C GLN A 110 -3.84 -28.45 -2.27
N LEU A 111 -4.69 -27.63 -2.86
CA LEU A 111 -5.53 -28.03 -3.96
C LEU A 111 -4.66 -27.89 -5.21
N THR A 112 -4.42 -29.00 -5.92
CA THR A 112 -3.64 -29.07 -7.18
C THR A 112 -3.98 -27.94 -8.16
N LYS A 113 -5.23 -27.47 -8.10
CA LYS A 113 -5.79 -26.33 -8.82
C LYS A 113 -5.14 -24.99 -8.45
N VAL A 114 -4.95 -24.68 -7.17
CA VAL A 114 -4.29 -23.44 -6.71
C VAL A 114 -2.87 -23.37 -7.26
N ASN A 115 -2.13 -24.48 -7.20
CA ASN A 115 -0.78 -24.55 -7.77
C ASN A 115 -0.77 -24.32 -9.28
N GLN A 116 -1.71 -24.90 -10.03
CA GLN A 116 -1.84 -24.63 -11.46
C GLN A 116 -2.13 -23.16 -11.76
N PHE A 117 -2.98 -22.51 -10.96
CA PHE A 117 -3.25 -21.08 -11.09
C PHE A 117 -2.01 -20.24 -10.77
N VAL A 118 -1.30 -20.55 -9.69
CA VAL A 118 -0.06 -19.87 -9.31
C VAL A 118 0.97 -19.96 -10.44
N GLU A 119 1.16 -21.15 -11.01
CA GLU A 119 2.06 -21.33 -12.15
C GLU A 119 1.58 -20.58 -13.40
N PHE A 120 0.28 -20.53 -13.65
CA PHE A 120 -0.28 -19.69 -14.72
C PHE A 120 0.02 -18.21 -14.50
N ILE A 121 -0.20 -17.66 -13.29
CA ILE A 121 0.09 -16.26 -12.98
C ILE A 121 1.57 -15.97 -13.09
N LYS A 122 2.45 -16.83 -12.56
CA LYS A 122 3.90 -16.68 -12.73
C LYS A 122 4.30 -16.66 -14.21
N LYS A 123 3.70 -17.52 -15.02
CA LYS A 123 4.02 -17.60 -16.45
C LYS A 123 3.49 -16.40 -17.24
N ALA A 124 2.25 -16.00 -17.02
CA ALA A 124 1.56 -14.98 -17.81
C ALA A 124 1.79 -13.56 -17.30
N TYR A 125 1.99 -13.38 -15.99
CA TYR A 125 1.96 -12.09 -15.31
C TYR A 125 3.12 -11.86 -14.33
N SER A 126 4.22 -12.61 -14.41
CA SER A 126 5.40 -12.42 -13.52
C SER A 126 5.97 -11.00 -13.49
N LYS A 127 5.78 -10.22 -14.55
CA LYS A 127 6.20 -8.81 -14.61
C LYS A 127 5.25 -7.84 -13.92
N MET A 128 4.06 -8.30 -13.52
CA MET A 128 3.00 -7.46 -12.97
C MET A 128 2.52 -7.93 -11.60
N ILE A 129 2.54 -9.24 -11.32
CA ILE A 129 2.02 -9.82 -10.08
C ILE A 129 3.12 -10.60 -9.39
N GLN A 130 3.46 -10.19 -8.17
CA GLN A 130 4.26 -10.98 -7.23
C GLN A 130 3.32 -11.84 -6.38
N ILE A 131 3.72 -13.09 -6.15
CA ILE A 131 2.94 -14.06 -5.38
C ILE A 131 3.68 -14.32 -4.07
N HIS A 132 2.93 -14.27 -2.97
CA HIS A 132 3.44 -14.39 -1.61
C HIS A 132 2.70 -15.53 -0.89
N ASP A 133 3.43 -16.38 -0.18
CA ASP A 133 2.86 -17.35 0.74
C ASP A 133 2.86 -16.76 2.15
N SER A 134 1.68 -16.67 2.78
CA SER A 134 1.56 -16.09 4.11
C SER A 134 2.41 -16.81 5.17
N ASN A 135 2.66 -18.12 4.98
CA ASN A 135 3.46 -18.92 5.92
C ASN A 135 4.95 -18.62 5.80
N GLU A 136 5.44 -18.42 4.58
CA GLU A 136 6.86 -18.08 4.33
C GLU A 136 7.17 -16.67 4.82
N GLU A 137 6.24 -15.73 4.60
CA GLU A 137 6.43 -14.32 4.94
C GLU A 137 6.06 -13.96 6.39
N LYS A 138 5.56 -14.94 7.17
CA LYS A 138 5.17 -14.76 8.58
C LYS A 138 4.16 -13.63 8.80
N ILE A 139 3.22 -13.46 7.88
CA ILE A 139 2.20 -12.42 7.98
C ILE A 139 1.30 -12.74 9.20
N PRO A 140 1.10 -11.82 10.16
CA PRO A 140 0.38 -12.08 11.41
C PRO A 140 -1.15 -12.08 11.22
N LEU A 141 -1.64 -12.64 10.12
CA LEU A 141 -3.06 -12.74 9.78
C LEU A 141 -3.44 -14.21 9.62
N ARG A 142 -4.42 -14.64 10.43
CA ARG A 142 -5.07 -15.95 10.27
C ARG A 142 -6.27 -15.76 9.35
N PHE A 143 -6.05 -15.98 8.07
CA PHE A 143 -7.06 -15.87 7.04
C PHE A 143 -6.96 -17.11 6.14
N GLY A 144 -8.08 -17.56 5.56
CA GLY A 144 -8.07 -18.59 4.52
C GLY A 144 -8.32 -17.94 3.17
N GLY A 145 -7.68 -18.43 2.11
CA GLY A 145 -7.94 -17.99 0.73
C GLY A 145 -6.87 -17.06 0.18
N ALA A 146 -7.25 -15.93 -0.41
CA ALA A 146 -6.30 -15.03 -1.06
C ALA A 146 -6.71 -13.57 -1.03
N ILE A 147 -5.71 -12.69 -1.10
CA ILE A 147 -5.85 -11.24 -1.18
C ILE A 147 -4.98 -10.74 -2.33
N LEU A 148 -5.54 -9.89 -3.18
CA LEU A 148 -4.79 -9.16 -4.21
C LEU A 148 -4.70 -7.68 -3.79
N ILE A 149 -3.47 -7.19 -3.77
CA ILE A 149 -3.12 -5.84 -3.34
C ILE A 149 -2.50 -5.11 -4.53
N ARG A 150 -2.86 -3.84 -4.69
CA ARG A 150 -2.28 -2.95 -5.70
C ARG A 150 -0.89 -2.45 -5.28
N PRO A 151 -0.12 -1.88 -6.24
CA PRO A 151 1.13 -1.19 -5.93
C PRO A 151 0.99 -0.05 -4.90
N ASP A 152 -0.20 0.57 -4.79
CA ASP A 152 -0.50 1.63 -3.83
C ASP A 152 -0.91 1.11 -2.44
N GLY A 153 -0.81 -0.19 -2.20
CA GLY A 153 -1.06 -0.85 -0.90
C GLY A 153 -2.54 -1.13 -0.58
N TYR A 154 -3.45 -0.79 -1.50
CA TYR A 154 -4.89 -1.06 -1.33
C TYR A 154 -5.29 -2.45 -1.80
N ILE A 155 -6.17 -3.08 -1.04
CA ILE A 155 -6.76 -4.37 -1.38
C ILE A 155 -7.81 -4.15 -2.47
N VAL A 156 -7.67 -4.86 -3.60
CA VAL A 156 -8.65 -4.81 -4.69
C VAL A 156 -9.50 -6.06 -4.78
N TYR A 157 -9.00 -7.17 -4.26
CA TYR A 157 -9.73 -8.42 -4.26
C TYR A 157 -9.40 -9.22 -3.01
N ARG A 158 -10.42 -9.87 -2.48
CA ARG A 158 -10.32 -10.80 -1.37
C ARG A 158 -11.27 -11.96 -1.62
N THR A 159 -10.80 -13.16 -1.30
CA THR A 159 -11.66 -14.33 -1.19
C THR A 159 -11.28 -15.18 0.01
N ASN A 160 -12.29 -15.72 0.69
CA ASN A 160 -12.11 -16.66 1.80
C ASN A 160 -11.83 -18.09 1.31
N ILE A 161 -12.20 -18.39 0.06
CA ILE A 161 -11.98 -19.70 -0.58
C ILE A 161 -11.39 -19.43 -1.96
N PHE A 162 -10.25 -20.06 -2.25
CA PHE A 162 -9.64 -19.88 -3.55
C PHE A 162 -10.44 -20.61 -4.63
N ASP A 163 -11.30 -19.88 -5.35
CA ASP A 163 -12.06 -20.39 -6.49
C ASP A 163 -11.57 -19.78 -7.80
N ILE A 164 -10.85 -20.60 -8.57
CA ILE A 164 -10.27 -20.25 -9.87
C ILE A 164 -11.32 -19.74 -10.86
N LYS A 165 -12.60 -20.11 -10.70
CA LYS A 165 -13.66 -19.61 -11.58
C LYS A 165 -13.79 -18.09 -11.60
N HIS A 166 -13.32 -17.41 -10.56
CA HIS A 166 -13.29 -15.94 -10.53
C HIS A 166 -12.22 -15.34 -11.44
N PHE A 167 -11.31 -16.15 -11.98
CA PHE A 167 -10.16 -15.73 -12.79
C PHE A 167 -10.15 -16.36 -14.20
N GLN A 168 -11.15 -17.16 -14.55
CA GLN A 168 -11.37 -17.69 -15.90
C GLN A 168 -12.26 -16.75 -16.71
#